data_AF-A0A1J3J3U1-F1
#
_entry.id   AF-A0A1J3J3U1-F1
#
_cell.length_a   1.000
_cell.length_b   1.000
_cell.length_c   1.000
_cell.angle_alpha   90.00
_cell.angle_beta   90.00
_cell.angle_gamma   90.00
#
_symmetry.space_group_name_H-M   'P 1'
#
loop_
_entity.id
_entity.type
_entity.pdbx_description
1 polymer ?
#
loop_
_entity_poly.entity_id
_entity_poly.type
_entity_poly.pdbx_seq_one_letter_code
_entity_poly.pdbx_strand_id
1 'polypeptide(L)'
;ARVTLAMLGAIPPLVNMMDDSAMEDAKIASLYALLNLGIGNDANKEAIVKEGAVHKLLKLIESSKPPNQAISEAIVANFLGLSALDSNKPIIGSSGAII
;
A
#
# COMPACT_ATOMS: atom_id res chain seq x y z
N ALA A 1 16.37 2.71 -10.25
CA ALA A 1 15.13 3.53 -10.15
C ALA A 1 14.37 3.25 -8.85
N ARG A 2 13.76 2.07 -8.65
CA ARG A 2 12.94 1.79 -7.44
C ARG A 2 13.66 1.98 -6.10
N VAL A 3 14.88 1.46 -5.98
CA VAL A 3 15.75 1.67 -4.80
C VAL A 3 16.03 3.16 -4.59
N THR A 4 16.46 3.84 -5.66
CA THR A 4 16.78 5.27 -5.64
C THR A 4 15.60 6.14 -5.19
N LEU A 5 14.40 5.90 -5.72
CA LEU A 5 13.20 6.66 -5.35
C LEU A 5 12.82 6.46 -3.88
N ALA A 6 12.89 5.23 -3.38
CA ALA A 6 12.66 4.95 -1.97
C ALA A 6 13.69 5.63 -1.06
N MET A 7 14.98 5.59 -1.43
CA MET A 7 16.06 6.29 -0.71
C MET A 7 15.89 7.82 -0.73
N LEU A 8 15.31 8.38 -1.79
CA LEU A 8 14.96 9.80 -1.88
C LEU A 8 13.68 10.16 -1.10
N GLY A 9 13.12 9.22 -0.34
CA GLY A 9 11.99 9.48 0.55
C GLY A 9 10.62 9.44 -0.14
N ALA A 10 10.47 8.73 -1.25
CA ALA A 10 9.19 8.65 -1.95
C ALA A 10 8.09 7.89 -1.18
N ILE A 11 8.44 6.99 -0.25
CA ILE A 11 7.47 6.11 0.42
C ILE A 11 6.52 6.88 1.36
N PRO A 12 6.99 7.67 2.34
CA PRO A 12 6.10 8.41 3.25
C PRO A 12 5.02 9.28 2.56
N PRO A 13 5.33 10.14 1.57
CA PRO A 13 4.30 10.96 0.92
C PRO A 13 3.28 10.12 0.13
N LEU A 14 3.71 9.00 -0.48
CA LEU A 14 2.79 8.10 -1.16
C LEU A 14 1.86 7.39 -0.17
N VAL A 15 2.37 7.00 1.00
CA VAL A 15 1.54 6.37 2.05
C VAL A 15 0.54 7.36 2.64
N ASN A 16 0.92 8.63 2.81
CA ASN A 16 0.01 9.67 3.29
C ASN A 16 -1.07 10.07 2.28
N MET A 17 -0.76 10.00 0.98
CA MET A 17 -1.72 10.30 -0.08
C MET A 17 -2.98 9.42 -0.05
N MET A 18 -2.91 8.23 0.55
CA MET A 18 -4.07 7.35 0.73
C MET A 18 -5.13 7.92 1.70
N ASP A 19 -4.71 8.71 2.70
CA ASP A 19 -5.61 9.35 3.68
C ASP A 19 -6.08 10.73 3.20
N ASP A 20 -5.17 11.52 2.63
CA ASP A 20 -5.35 12.98 2.46
C ASP A 20 -6.03 13.39 1.15
N SER A 21 -6.10 12.51 0.15
CA SER A 21 -6.65 12.93 -1.13
C SER A 21 -8.18 12.89 -1.13
N ALA A 22 -8.81 14.06 -1.29
CA ALA A 22 -10.22 14.16 -1.67
C ALA A 22 -10.49 13.54 -3.06
N MET A 23 -9.43 13.35 -3.86
CA MET A 23 -9.47 12.79 -5.21
C MET A 23 -9.14 11.29 -5.18
N GLU A 24 -10.06 10.48 -5.70
CA GLU A 24 -9.91 9.01 -5.80
C GLU A 24 -8.73 8.62 -6.70
N ASP A 25 -8.53 9.32 -7.82
CA ASP A 25 -7.43 9.05 -8.76
C ASP A 25 -6.05 9.17 -8.11
N ALA A 26 -5.87 10.11 -7.18
CA ALA A 26 -4.62 10.25 -6.44
C ALA A 26 -4.39 9.07 -5.48
N LYS A 27 -5.45 8.52 -4.87
CA LYS A 27 -5.35 7.27 -4.07
C LYS A 27 -4.92 6.12 -4.95
N ILE A 28 -5.56 5.94 -6.10
CA ILE A 28 -5.23 4.87 -7.05
C ILE A 28 -3.79 5.01 -7.54
N ALA A 29 -3.36 6.21 -7.91
CA ALA A 29 -2.00 6.48 -8.36
C ALA A 29 -0.97 6.18 -7.25
N SER A 30 -1.22 6.58 -6.01
CA SER A 30 -0.32 6.28 -4.89
C SER A 30 -0.23 4.78 -4.60
N LEU A 31 -1.35 4.06 -4.64
CA LEU A 31 -1.40 2.61 -4.48
C LEU A 31 -0.56 1.90 -5.55
N TYR A 32 -0.69 2.29 -6.82
CA TYR A 32 0.11 1.70 -7.89
C TYR A 32 1.59 2.09 -7.83
N ALA A 33 1.91 3.31 -7.38
CA ALA A 33 3.28 3.72 -7.16
C ALA A 33 3.95 2.89 -6.05
N LEU A 34 3.26 2.67 -4.92
CA LEU A 34 3.72 1.82 -3.82
C LEU A 34 3.91 0.37 -4.26
N LEU A 35 2.93 -0.20 -4.96
CA LEU A 35 3.04 -1.54 -5.55
C LEU A 35 4.28 -1.65 -6.42
N ASN A 36 4.46 -0.71 -7.35
CA ASN A 36 5.62 -0.69 -8.24
C ASN A 36 6.93 -0.58 -7.48
N LEU A 37 7.03 0.23 -6.43
CA LEU A 37 8.23 0.34 -5.60
C LEU A 37 8.60 -0.99 -4.92
N GLY A 38 7.63 -1.84 -4.58
CA GLY A 38 7.84 -3.14 -3.95
C GLY A 38 8.22 -4.29 -4.91
N ILE A 39 7.99 -4.16 -6.22
CA ILE A 39 8.25 -5.26 -7.18
C ILE A 39 9.74 -5.64 -7.19
N GLY A 40 10.02 -6.89 -6.78
CA GLY A 40 11.36 -7.45 -6.71
C GLY A 40 12.29 -6.71 -5.74
N ASN A 41 11.74 -6.01 -4.74
CA ASN A 41 12.53 -5.24 -3.78
C ASN A 41 11.98 -5.39 -2.36
N ASP A 42 12.57 -6.31 -1.62
CA ASP A 42 12.12 -6.65 -0.26
C ASP A 42 12.36 -5.52 0.74
N ALA A 43 13.46 -4.77 0.61
CA ALA A 43 13.72 -3.60 1.45
C ALA A 43 12.63 -2.53 1.27
N ASN A 44 12.17 -2.30 0.04
CA ASN A 44 11.07 -1.37 -0.22
C ASN A 44 9.74 -1.91 0.33
N LYS A 45 9.43 -3.20 0.16
CA LYS A 45 8.21 -3.81 0.75
C LYS A 45 8.20 -3.64 2.27
N GLU A 46 9.34 -3.89 2.93
CA GLU A 46 9.47 -3.75 4.38
C GLU A 46 9.30 -2.28 4.80
N ALA A 47 9.92 -1.34 4.07
CA ALA A 47 9.77 0.09 4.33
C ALA A 47 8.33 0.58 4.17
N ILE A 48 7.60 0.10 3.16
CA ILE A 48 6.17 0.42 2.95
C ILE A 48 5.33 -0.08 4.13
N VAL A 49 5.56 -1.30 4.61
CA VAL A 49 4.85 -1.85 5.78
C VAL A 49 5.21 -1.09 7.06
N LYS A 50 6.49 -0.77 7.28
CA LYS A 50 6.96 0.03 8.42
C LYS A 50 6.31 1.41 8.48
N GLU A 51 6.04 2.01 7.31
CA GLU A 51 5.36 3.30 7.22
C GLU A 51 3.84 3.23 7.45
N GLY A 52 3.32 2.05 7.82
CA GLY A 52 1.93 1.88 8.24
C GLY A 52 0.94 1.68 7.09
N ALA A 53 1.42 1.38 5.88
CA ALA A 53 0.56 1.20 4.71
C ALA A 53 -0.54 0.15 4.93
N VAL A 54 -0.26 -0.93 5.65
CA VAL A 54 -1.24 -2.01 5.95
C VAL A 54 -2.50 -1.47 6.62
N HIS A 55 -2.35 -0.60 7.63
CA HIS A 55 -3.49 -0.04 8.34
C HIS A 55 -4.30 0.94 7.46
N LYS A 56 -3.61 1.73 6.62
CA LYS A 56 -4.27 2.67 5.70
C LYS A 56 -5.05 1.96 4.61
N LEU A 57 -4.52 0.86 4.06
CA LEU A 57 -5.21 0.02 3.09
C LEU A 57 -6.54 -0.53 3.66
N LEU A 58 -6.54 -0.96 4.92
CA LEU A 58 -7.74 -1.44 5.61
C LEU A 58 -8.77 -0.34 5.84
N LYS A 59 -8.32 0.80 6.36
CA LYS A 59 -9.21 1.94 6.54
C LYS A 59 -9.84 2.38 5.23
N LEU A 60 -9.07 2.34 4.14
CA LEU A 60 -9.56 2.72 2.81
C LEU A 60 -10.65 1.74 2.32
N ILE A 61 -10.43 0.42 2.43
CA ILE A 61 -11.42 -0.58 2.01
C ILE A 61 -12.73 -0.49 2.82
N GLU A 62 -12.64 -0.19 4.12
CA GLU A 62 -13.82 -0.03 4.99
C GLU A 62 -14.60 1.27 4.71
N SER A 63 -13.89 2.33 4.33
CA SER A 63 -14.47 3.66 4.08
C SER A 63 -15.17 3.78 2.71
N SER A 64 -14.80 2.97 1.73
CA SER A 64 -15.36 3.01 0.38
C SER A 64 -16.72 2.28 0.33
N LYS A 65 -17.83 3.01 0.52
CA LYS A 65 -19.20 2.49 0.41
C LYS A 65 -20.09 3.40 -0.46
N PRO A 66 -20.53 2.96 -1.65
CA PRO A 66 -20.18 1.70 -2.31
C PRO A 66 -18.70 1.66 -2.72
N PRO A 67 -18.06 0.48 -2.75
CA PRO A 67 -16.65 0.37 -3.07
C PRO A 67 -16.37 0.81 -4.51
N ASN A 68 -15.46 1.76 -4.69
CA ASN A 68 -14.88 2.01 -6.01
C ASN A 68 -14.05 0.77 -6.39
N GLN A 69 -14.41 0.13 -7.49
CA GLN A 69 -13.78 -1.11 -7.94
C GLN A 69 -12.27 -0.93 -8.19
N ALA A 70 -11.86 0.17 -8.82
CA ALA A 70 -10.45 0.41 -9.13
C ALA A 70 -9.60 0.62 -7.86
N ILE A 71 -10.16 1.30 -6.84
CA ILE A 71 -9.50 1.42 -5.54
C ILE A 71 -9.36 0.04 -4.89
N SER A 72 -10.43 -0.76 -4.92
CA SER A 72 -10.44 -2.09 -4.30
C SER A 72 -9.41 -3.03 -4.95
N GLU A 73 -9.32 -3.04 -6.29
CA GLU A 73 -8.33 -3.79 -7.04
C GLU A 73 -6.90 -3.35 -6.70
N ALA A 74 -6.65 -2.04 -6.62
CA ALA A 74 -5.34 -1.50 -6.27
C ALA A 74 -4.93 -1.83 -4.82
N ILE A 75 -5.88 -1.87 -3.88
CA ILE A 75 -5.66 -2.30 -2.49
C ILE A 75 -5.27 -3.79 -2.45
N VAL A 76 -6.05 -4.65 -3.10
CA VAL A 76 -5.78 -6.10 -3.15
C VAL A 76 -4.42 -6.38 -3.79
N ALA A 77 -4.08 -5.68 -4.87
CA ALA A 77 -2.78 -5.80 -5.52
C ALA A 77 -1.63 -5.41 -4.58
N ASN A 78 -1.81 -4.38 -3.73
CA ASN A 78 -0.82 -4.02 -2.71
C ASN A 78 -0.67 -5.11 -1.65
N PHE A 79 -1.75 -5.68 -1.13
CA PHE A 79 -1.66 -6.79 -0.18
C PHE A 79 -0.92 -8.00 -0.77
N LEU A 80 -1.21 -8.35 -2.04
CA LEU A 80 -0.51 -9.41 -2.75
C LEU A 80 0.99 -9.09 -2.91
N GLY A 81 1.31 -7.86 -3.35
CA GLY A 81 2.70 -7.44 -3.54
C GLY A 81 3.52 -7.38 -2.26
N LEU A 82 2.92 -6.92 -1.16
CA LEU A 82 3.58 -6.83 0.15
C LEU A 82 3.72 -8.20 0.82
N SER A 83 2.72 -9.08 0.72
CA SER A 83 2.75 -10.44 1.28
C SER A 83 3.70 -11.40 0.53
N ALA A 84 4.17 -11.02 -0.65
CA ALA A 84 5.24 -11.72 -1.35
C ALA A 84 6.60 -11.65 -0.62
N LEU A 85 6.73 -10.82 0.43
CA LEU A 85 7.82 -10.90 1.41
C LEU A 85 7.32 -11.60 2.67
N ASP A 86 7.94 -12.72 3.02
CA ASP A 86 7.48 -13.57 4.14
C ASP A 86 7.43 -12.83 5.49
N SER A 87 8.37 -11.91 5.75
CA SER A 87 8.39 -11.12 6.99
C SER A 87 7.20 -10.17 7.13
N ASN A 88 6.50 -9.83 6.03
CA ASN A 88 5.29 -9.00 6.07
C ASN A 88 4.03 -9.82 6.39
N LYS A 89 4.04 -11.14 6.17
CA LYS A 89 2.85 -12.00 6.33
C LYS A 89 2.26 -11.96 7.73
N PRO A 90 3.04 -12.02 8.84
CA PRO A 90 2.47 -11.93 10.18
C PRO A 90 1.75 -10.59 10.43
N ILE A 91 2.34 -9.50 9.94
CA ILE A 91 1.78 -8.15 10.10
C ILE A 91 0.43 -8.05 9.36
N ILE A 92 0.38 -8.48 8.10
CA ILE A 92 -0.84 -8.50 7.28
C ILE A 92 -1.88 -9.47 7.85
N GLY A 93 -1.46 -10.64 8.35
CA GLY A 93 -2.39 -11.60 8.95
C GLY A 93 -3.02 -11.10 10.25
N SER A 94 -2.26 -10.36 11.06
CA SER A 94 -2.73 -9.80 12.33
C SER A 94 -3.56 -8.51 12.18
N SER A 95 -3.56 -7.89 11.00
CA SER A 95 -4.16 -6.56 10.81
C SER A 95 -5.68 -6.55 10.65
N GLY A 96 -6.29 -7.72 10.45
CA GLY A 96 -7.72 -7.81 10.11
C GLY A 96 -8.00 -7.95 8.61
N ALA A 97 -6.98 -7.93 7.75
CA ALA A 97 -7.15 -8.02 6.29
C ALA A 97 -7.74 -9.35 5.78
N ILE A 98 -7.74 -10.40 6.60
CA ILE A 98 -8.09 -11.78 6.20
C ILE A 98 -9.37 -12.27 6.92
N ILE A 99 -10.05 -11.40 7.70
CA ILE A 99 -11.20 -11.79 8.54
C ILE A 99 -12.53 -11.39 7.90
#